data_AF-A0A2C9LNK6-F1
#
_entry.id   AF-A0A2C9LNK6-F1
#
_cell.length_a   1.000
_cell.length_b   1.000
_cell.length_c   1.000
_cell.angle_alpha   90.00
_cell.angle_beta   90.00
_cell.angle_gamma   90.00
#
_symmetry.space_group_name_H-M   'P 1'
#
loop_
_entity.id
_entity.type
_entity.pdbx_description
1 polymer ?
#
loop_
_entity_poly.entity_id
_entity_poly.type
_entity_poly.pdbx_seq_one_letter_code
_entity_poly.pdbx_strand_id
1 'polypeptide(L)'
;MYDHVASATITLINKGKVGFEFRGINIDPALEKRPIPGQPVIVPHSGYVEPFSEQKIEVKYLPGVPEEFKKTFQIQVAHFEPDTVTLTGEGVFPRISLDLPRIEDEEGVYAKLAQEAKRNLAIVIREQVKQQILAQEEAAKAQAGQEEEELMKLVAVDENGVEIPDSPRNDKTSNNIEGLHEREPSELEIQMEIERLAVRDFALEHMNNPKYIMASVDEKGENILSNVESTISSIAQDIPPTVKPKAALPDYLLDFEYVVLGTVRTHVVRVTNTGWMPTSFKLERHNIHNLGFHIELERVRNLPGAPDNETLDFVVQFDPRGANLQLGSVEVNVPVNILHGPTFNLCLRAHVTMPDLEVSDDVLEFSDVKCGECKVITIQLHNHQMVKCEWNSVPPDDSKKIDKHVPMHLRRKLRQEKKKPNIFEVLPPTGVLMPGQRINVQVKFMPTEEKFYENRIPIRIAQSSQRIMLLCRGHGLEPRLEFQRTVVQFGPILPHSPVGDDQEITVHNPCSFPIEFYSLEFDQNYLEEEKVLRLMKGYDEYNTLLLPPRSVGGKLPQELLDYYEEQLKKAEEEEKAIAMELARQETLRLEKEKREAAGQTMCQ
;
A
#
# COMPACT_ATOMS: atom_id res chain seq x y z
N MET A 1 -34.28 -11.65 13.51
CA MET A 1 -34.09 -10.61 12.49
C MET A 1 -35.20 -9.59 12.60
N TYR A 2 -34.98 -8.34 12.20
CA TYR A 2 -35.99 -7.29 12.32
C TYR A 2 -37.25 -7.54 11.46
N ASP A 3 -37.11 -8.22 10.33
CA ASP A 3 -38.16 -8.50 9.37
C ASP A 3 -38.73 -9.93 9.47
N HIS A 4 -38.35 -10.68 10.52
CA HIS A 4 -38.84 -12.01 10.82
C HIS A 4 -39.66 -12.02 12.11
N VAL A 5 -40.64 -12.92 12.16
CA VAL A 5 -41.44 -13.13 13.38
C VAL A 5 -40.61 -13.96 14.36
N ALA A 6 -40.39 -13.44 15.56
CA ALA A 6 -39.80 -14.18 16.67
C ALA A 6 -40.92 -14.78 17.54
N SER A 7 -40.69 -15.97 18.08
CA SER A 7 -41.61 -16.66 18.98
C SER A 7 -40.96 -16.97 20.33
N ALA A 8 -41.69 -16.76 21.41
CA ALA A 8 -41.25 -17.12 22.75
C ALA A 8 -42.41 -17.75 23.51
N THR A 9 -42.16 -18.80 24.29
CA THR A 9 -43.23 -19.45 25.07
C THR A 9 -43.21 -18.97 26.51
N ILE A 10 -44.38 -18.56 27.00
CA ILE A 10 -44.62 -18.35 28.43
C ILE A 10 -45.55 -19.45 28.96
N THR A 11 -45.43 -19.79 30.24
CA THR A 11 -46.25 -20.84 30.86
C THR A 11 -47.12 -20.23 31.95
N LEU A 12 -48.43 -20.36 31.80
CA LEU A 12 -49.41 -20.00 32.80
C LEU A 12 -49.73 -21.24 33.65
N ILE A 13 -49.42 -21.21 34.94
CA ILE A 13 -49.55 -22.37 35.83
C ILE A 13 -50.66 -22.12 36.84
N ASN A 14 -51.72 -22.95 36.81
CA ASN A 14 -52.77 -22.91 37.82
C ASN A 14 -52.34 -23.73 39.05
N LYS A 15 -51.91 -23.05 40.11
CA LYS A 15 -51.57 -23.68 41.40
C LYS A 15 -52.81 -23.90 42.31
N GLY A 16 -53.98 -23.50 41.87
CA GLY A 16 -55.24 -23.53 42.62
C GLY A 16 -56.07 -24.79 42.39
N LYS A 17 -57.11 -24.94 43.22
CA LYS A 17 -58.10 -26.04 43.16
C LYS A 17 -59.27 -25.77 42.20
N VAL A 18 -59.34 -24.57 41.63
CA VAL A 18 -60.43 -24.11 40.75
C VAL A 18 -59.82 -23.72 39.42
N GLY A 19 -60.44 -24.14 38.31
CA GLY A 19 -60.01 -23.74 36.99
C GLY A 19 -60.39 -22.29 36.70
N PHE A 20 -59.65 -21.63 35.81
CA PHE A 20 -59.91 -20.23 35.46
C PHE A 20 -59.78 -20.01 33.95
N GLU A 21 -60.52 -19.04 33.44
CA GLU A 21 -60.33 -18.51 32.10
C GLU A 21 -59.17 -17.50 32.10
N PHE A 22 -58.44 -17.42 31.00
CA PHE A 22 -57.50 -16.33 30.75
C PHE A 22 -57.77 -15.70 29.39
N ARG A 23 -57.44 -14.42 29.26
CA ARG A 23 -57.57 -13.66 28.01
C ARG A 23 -56.47 -12.60 27.88
N GLY A 24 -55.88 -12.49 26.70
CA GLY A 24 -55.03 -11.37 26.33
C GLY A 24 -55.83 -10.09 26.13
N ILE A 25 -55.43 -8.99 26.76
CA ILE A 25 -56.07 -7.68 26.59
C ILE A 25 -55.42 -6.91 25.45
N ASN A 26 -56.25 -6.25 24.64
CA ASN A 26 -55.81 -5.45 23.47
C ASN A 26 -54.97 -6.23 22.45
N ILE A 27 -55.17 -7.55 22.38
CA ILE A 27 -54.54 -8.43 21.40
C ILE A 27 -55.61 -8.87 20.41
N ASP A 28 -55.41 -8.59 19.13
CA ASP A 28 -56.32 -9.01 18.07
C ASP A 28 -56.03 -10.48 17.68
N PRO A 29 -56.98 -11.42 17.90
CA PRO A 29 -56.82 -12.82 17.52
C PRO A 29 -56.61 -13.01 16.01
N ALA A 30 -57.05 -12.07 15.16
CA ALA A 30 -56.87 -12.16 13.71
C ALA A 30 -55.40 -12.07 13.29
N LEU A 31 -54.54 -11.51 14.15
CA LEU A 31 -53.11 -11.32 13.89
C LEU A 31 -52.26 -12.57 14.19
N GLU A 32 -52.85 -13.64 14.72
CA GLU A 32 -52.16 -14.93 14.96
C GLU A 32 -51.45 -15.45 13.71
N LYS A 33 -52.11 -15.35 12.55
CA LYS A 33 -51.56 -15.78 11.27
C LYS A 33 -50.76 -14.68 10.56
N ARG A 34 -50.93 -13.42 10.95
CA ARG A 34 -50.31 -12.26 10.29
C ARG A 34 -49.91 -11.21 11.35
N PRO A 35 -48.81 -11.45 12.08
CA PRO A 35 -48.30 -10.47 13.03
C PRO A 35 -47.92 -9.17 12.31
N ILE A 36 -48.36 -8.04 12.85
CA ILE A 36 -48.02 -6.71 12.33
C ILE A 36 -46.75 -6.22 13.04
N PRO A 37 -45.83 -5.52 12.34
CA PRO A 37 -44.68 -4.88 12.98
C PRO A 37 -45.04 -4.09 14.24
N GLY A 38 -44.30 -4.33 15.32
CA GLY A 38 -44.41 -3.59 16.58
C GLY A 38 -45.57 -3.99 17.50
N GLN A 39 -46.41 -4.96 17.11
CA GLN A 39 -47.54 -5.44 17.93
C GLN A 39 -47.33 -6.90 18.39
N PRO A 40 -47.36 -7.18 19.71
CA PRO A 40 -47.26 -8.54 20.22
C PRO A 40 -48.56 -9.30 20.01
N VAL A 41 -48.43 -10.58 19.65
CA VAL A 41 -49.54 -11.51 19.45
C VAL A 41 -49.35 -12.69 20.38
N ILE A 42 -50.42 -13.18 21.02
CA ILE A 42 -50.36 -14.36 21.89
C ILE A 42 -51.26 -15.47 21.35
N VAL A 43 -50.78 -16.71 21.44
CA VAL A 43 -51.43 -17.90 20.91
C VAL A 43 -51.39 -19.01 21.96
N PRO A 44 -52.54 -19.48 22.48
CA PRO A 44 -53.89 -18.98 22.21
C PRO A 44 -54.18 -17.63 22.89
N HIS A 45 -55.02 -16.78 22.26
CA HIS A 45 -55.46 -15.48 22.80
C HIS A 45 -56.27 -15.60 24.09
N SER A 46 -57.02 -16.69 24.24
CA SER A 46 -57.83 -17.00 25.41
C SER A 46 -57.94 -18.50 25.58
N GLY A 47 -58.18 -18.95 26.80
CA GLY A 47 -58.38 -20.36 27.09
C GLY A 47 -58.83 -20.59 28.52
N TYR A 48 -59.03 -21.85 28.88
CA TYR A 48 -59.38 -22.28 30.23
C TYR A 48 -58.28 -23.18 30.77
N VAL A 49 -57.82 -22.91 31.99
CA VAL A 49 -56.76 -23.68 32.66
C VAL A 49 -57.38 -24.46 33.81
N GLU A 50 -57.34 -25.78 33.74
CA GLU A 50 -57.85 -26.68 34.78
C GLU A 50 -57.05 -26.57 36.09
N PRO A 51 -57.62 -26.98 37.25
CA PRO A 51 -56.88 -27.04 38.51
C PRO A 51 -55.58 -27.84 38.39
N PHE A 52 -54.50 -27.34 38.99
CA PHE A 52 -53.18 -27.98 38.99
C PHE A 52 -52.59 -28.25 37.59
N SER A 53 -53.10 -27.59 36.55
CA SER A 53 -52.60 -27.71 35.17
C SER A 53 -51.80 -26.48 34.74
N GLU A 54 -51.06 -26.63 33.65
CA GLU A 54 -50.32 -25.55 33.01
C GLU A 54 -50.78 -25.35 31.56
N GLN A 55 -50.79 -24.10 31.11
CA GLN A 55 -51.06 -23.72 29.73
C GLN A 55 -49.84 -22.99 29.17
N LYS A 56 -49.31 -23.50 28.06
CA LYS A 56 -48.28 -22.80 27.28
C LYS A 56 -48.94 -21.79 26.36
N ILE A 57 -48.41 -20.57 26.36
CA ILE A 57 -48.84 -19.47 25.51
C ILE A 57 -47.63 -19.05 24.68
N GLU A 58 -47.73 -19.17 23.37
CA GLU A 58 -46.73 -18.70 22.42
C GLU A 58 -46.95 -17.21 22.17
N VAL A 59 -45.91 -16.41 22.40
CA VAL A 59 -45.87 -14.97 22.13
C VAL A 59 -45.08 -14.75 20.86
N LYS A 60 -45.74 -14.21 19.83
CA LYS A 60 -45.15 -13.86 18.55
C LYS A 60 -44.96 -12.36 18.46
N TYR A 61 -43.80 -11.93 17.95
CA TYR A 61 -43.48 -10.53 17.77
C TYR A 61 -42.67 -10.29 16.50
N LEU A 62 -43.08 -9.31 15.69
CA LEU A 62 -42.35 -8.84 14.52
C LEU A 62 -41.76 -7.46 14.83
N PRO A 63 -40.43 -7.29 14.93
CA PRO A 63 -39.82 -6.00 15.28
C PRO A 63 -40.10 -4.89 14.25
N GLY A 64 -40.04 -5.19 12.95
CA GLY A 64 -40.28 -4.26 11.86
C GLY A 64 -39.11 -3.34 11.52
N VAL A 65 -38.29 -2.98 12.49
CA VAL A 65 -37.12 -2.10 12.34
C VAL A 65 -35.91 -2.63 13.13
N PRO A 66 -34.66 -2.36 12.70
CA PRO A 66 -33.47 -2.83 13.38
C PRO A 66 -33.13 -1.95 14.60
N GLU A 67 -33.99 -2.02 15.62
CA GLU A 67 -33.88 -1.26 16.87
C GLU A 67 -34.13 -2.16 18.08
N GLU A 68 -33.62 -1.72 19.23
CA GLU A 68 -34.06 -2.25 20.51
C GLU A 68 -35.53 -1.90 20.75
N PHE A 69 -36.31 -2.89 21.17
CA PHE A 69 -37.71 -2.70 21.48
C PHE A 69 -38.01 -3.17 22.90
N LYS A 70 -38.89 -2.42 23.56
CA LYS A 70 -39.53 -2.79 24.82
C LYS A 70 -41.03 -2.58 24.67
N LYS A 71 -41.78 -3.68 24.62
CA LYS A 71 -43.24 -3.67 24.48
C LYS A 71 -43.89 -4.39 25.66
N THR A 72 -45.13 -4.05 25.94
CA THR A 72 -45.88 -4.66 27.04
C THR A 72 -47.23 -5.11 26.54
N PHE A 73 -47.70 -6.26 27.02
CA PHE A 73 -49.06 -6.73 26.82
C PHE A 73 -49.62 -7.22 28.16
N GLN A 74 -50.94 -7.33 28.25
CA GLN A 74 -51.63 -7.69 29.48
C GLN A 74 -52.37 -9.01 29.33
N ILE A 75 -52.29 -9.86 30.35
CA ILE A 75 -53.06 -11.10 30.46
C ILE A 75 -54.00 -10.95 31.65
N GLN A 76 -55.30 -11.08 31.40
CA GLN A 76 -56.29 -11.14 32.46
C GLN A 76 -56.61 -12.59 32.80
N VAL A 77 -56.60 -12.91 34.08
CA VAL A 77 -56.98 -14.22 34.61
C VAL A 77 -58.29 -14.08 35.39
N ALA A 78 -59.32 -14.81 34.99
CA ALA A 78 -60.68 -14.73 35.51
C ALA A 78 -61.18 -13.26 35.62
N HIS A 79 -61.59 -12.84 36.81
CA HIS A 79 -62.04 -11.48 37.11
C HIS A 79 -60.98 -10.64 37.86
N PHE A 80 -59.74 -11.12 37.91
CA PHE A 80 -58.65 -10.39 38.57
C PHE A 80 -58.14 -9.25 37.70
N GLU A 81 -57.36 -8.36 38.33
CA GLU A 81 -56.65 -7.30 37.63
C GLU A 81 -55.66 -7.90 36.63
N PRO A 82 -55.51 -7.30 35.43
CA PRO A 82 -54.59 -7.82 34.43
C PRO A 82 -53.11 -7.72 34.83
N ASP A 83 -52.38 -8.81 34.61
CA ASP A 83 -50.93 -8.85 34.79
C ASP A 83 -50.23 -8.35 33.52
N THR A 84 -49.21 -7.50 33.69
CA THR A 84 -48.44 -6.95 32.57
C THR A 84 -47.18 -7.77 32.32
N VAL A 85 -47.04 -8.29 31.10
CA VAL A 85 -45.85 -8.99 30.62
C VAL A 85 -45.05 -8.05 29.73
N THR A 86 -43.74 -7.95 29.98
CA THR A 86 -42.82 -7.12 29.21
C THR A 86 -42.00 -7.99 28.24
N LEU A 87 -41.97 -7.58 26.98
CA LEU A 87 -41.17 -8.15 25.91
C LEU A 87 -40.03 -7.19 25.59
N THR A 88 -38.80 -7.69 25.61
CA THR A 88 -37.59 -6.96 25.25
C THR A 88 -36.79 -7.73 24.21
N GLY A 89 -36.19 -7.03 23.26
CA GLY A 89 -35.30 -7.64 22.28
C GLY A 89 -34.71 -6.59 21.33
N GLU A 90 -33.88 -7.04 20.40
CA GLU A 90 -33.22 -6.20 19.41
C GLU A 90 -33.51 -6.71 17.99
N GLY A 91 -33.93 -5.80 17.11
CA GLY A 91 -34.03 -6.06 15.68
C GLY A 91 -32.63 -6.06 15.05
N VAL A 92 -32.18 -7.21 14.56
CA VAL A 92 -30.88 -7.36 13.89
C VAL A 92 -31.04 -7.75 12.42
N PHE A 93 -30.03 -7.50 11.60
CA PHE A 93 -29.96 -7.90 10.19
C PHE A 93 -28.58 -8.44 9.81
N PRO A 94 -28.47 -9.28 8.77
CA PRO A 94 -27.17 -9.70 8.25
C PRO A 94 -26.39 -8.51 7.71
N ARG A 95 -25.14 -8.33 8.15
CA ARG A 95 -24.26 -7.24 7.70
C ARG A 95 -22.82 -7.72 7.56
N ILE A 96 -22.12 -7.18 6.56
CA ILE A 96 -20.71 -7.42 6.33
C ILE A 96 -20.02 -6.07 6.12
N SER A 97 -18.78 -5.95 6.60
CA SER A 97 -17.93 -4.79 6.38
C SER A 97 -16.75 -5.16 5.49
N LEU A 98 -16.46 -4.33 4.49
CA LEU A 98 -15.21 -4.36 3.74
C LEU A 98 -14.22 -3.37 4.36
N ASP A 99 -12.93 -3.67 4.29
CA ASP A 99 -11.82 -2.78 4.65
C ASP A 99 -11.52 -1.75 3.54
N LEU A 100 -12.58 -1.16 2.98
CA LEU A 100 -12.54 -0.19 1.89
C LEU A 100 -13.31 1.08 2.29
N PRO A 101 -12.93 2.24 1.73
CA PRO A 101 -13.69 3.47 1.94
C PRO A 101 -15.07 3.40 1.27
N ARG A 102 -16.07 4.07 1.86
CA ARG A 102 -17.37 4.29 1.23
C ARG A 102 -17.29 5.46 0.23
N ILE A 103 -18.13 5.42 -0.80
CA ILE A 103 -18.31 6.52 -1.74
C ILE A 103 -19.21 7.57 -1.11
N GLU A 104 -18.80 8.84 -1.21
CA GLU A 104 -19.66 9.96 -0.80
C GLU A 104 -20.73 10.20 -1.87
N ASP A 105 -22.00 10.15 -1.48
CA ASP A 105 -23.10 10.46 -2.39
C ASP A 105 -23.14 11.97 -2.69
N GLU A 106 -23.30 12.34 -3.97
CA GLU A 106 -23.48 13.74 -4.38
C GLU A 106 -24.69 14.41 -3.70
N GLU A 107 -25.70 13.61 -3.34
CA GLU A 107 -26.93 14.06 -2.65
C GLU A 107 -26.75 14.28 -1.14
N GLY A 108 -25.59 13.90 -0.58
CA GLY A 108 -25.23 14.07 0.83
C GLY A 108 -26.03 13.20 1.80
N VAL A 109 -26.65 12.11 1.32
CA VAL A 109 -27.40 11.16 2.16
C VAL A 109 -26.45 10.47 3.14
N TYR A 110 -25.33 9.92 2.64
CA TYR A 110 -24.28 9.36 3.49
C TYR A 110 -23.79 10.33 4.58
N ALA A 111 -23.54 11.60 4.23
CA ALA A 111 -23.07 12.61 5.17
C ALA A 111 -24.09 12.90 6.30
N LYS A 112 -25.38 12.95 5.96
CA LYS A 112 -26.48 13.12 6.94
C LYS A 112 -26.56 11.92 7.89
N LEU A 113 -26.54 10.69 7.34
CA LEU A 113 -26.55 9.47 8.14
C LEU A 113 -25.31 9.38 9.03
N ALA A 114 -24.13 9.76 8.55
CA ALA A 114 -22.90 9.78 9.33
C ALA A 114 -22.96 10.78 10.49
N GLN A 115 -23.58 11.95 10.28
CA GLN A 115 -23.77 12.93 11.35
C GLN A 115 -24.77 12.42 12.40
N GLU A 116 -25.88 11.81 11.99
CA GLU A 116 -26.85 11.18 12.89
C GLU A 116 -26.23 10.02 13.67
N ALA A 117 -25.46 9.15 13.00
CA ALA A 117 -24.76 8.03 13.61
C ALA A 117 -23.79 8.49 14.71
N LYS A 118 -22.97 9.50 14.42
CA LYS A 118 -22.05 10.09 15.41
C LYS A 118 -22.80 10.64 16.62
N ARG A 119 -23.96 11.29 16.40
CA ARG A 119 -24.80 11.82 17.49
C ARG A 119 -25.38 10.69 18.34
N ASN A 120 -25.92 9.64 17.72
CA ASN A 120 -26.51 8.51 18.43
C ASN A 120 -25.45 7.78 19.26
N LEU A 121 -24.29 7.49 18.67
CA LEU A 121 -23.19 6.84 19.37
C LEU A 121 -22.66 7.68 20.52
N ALA A 122 -22.58 9.00 20.39
CA ALA A 122 -22.20 9.87 21.50
C ALA A 122 -23.16 9.76 22.68
N ILE A 123 -24.47 9.64 22.44
CA ILE A 123 -25.48 9.43 23.50
C ILE A 123 -25.27 8.06 24.15
N VAL A 124 -25.12 7.00 23.35
CA VAL A 124 -24.92 5.63 23.84
C VAL A 124 -23.65 5.52 24.67
N ILE A 125 -22.53 6.06 24.19
CA ILE A 125 -21.25 6.08 24.91
C ILE A 125 -21.40 6.81 26.24
N ARG A 126 -22.08 7.96 26.24
CA ARG A 126 -22.34 8.73 27.48
C ARG A 126 -23.19 7.96 28.49
N GLU A 127 -24.21 7.24 28.02
CA GLU A 127 -25.02 6.37 28.88
C GLU A 127 -24.23 5.18 29.42
N GLN A 128 -23.39 4.55 28.60
CA GLN A 128 -22.50 3.48 29.02
C GLN A 128 -21.50 3.95 30.10
N VAL A 129 -20.88 5.12 29.91
CA VAL A 129 -20.00 5.72 30.92
C VAL A 129 -20.77 6.00 32.21
N LYS A 130 -22.00 6.53 32.12
CA LYS A 130 -22.83 6.78 33.30
C LYS A 130 -23.17 5.48 34.04
N GLN A 131 -23.50 4.41 33.34
CA GLN A 131 -23.77 3.10 33.93
C GLN A 131 -22.52 2.49 34.57
N GLN A 132 -21.34 2.65 33.93
CA GLN A 132 -20.07 2.18 34.49
C GLN A 132 -19.71 2.94 35.78
N ILE A 133 -19.91 4.26 35.81
CA ILE A 133 -19.70 5.06 37.04
C ILE A 133 -20.62 4.56 38.15
N LEU A 134 -21.92 4.38 37.86
CA LEU A 134 -22.88 3.87 38.85
C LEU A 134 -22.47 2.49 39.37
N ALA A 135 -22.06 1.58 38.49
CA ALA A 135 -21.62 0.24 38.86
C ALA A 135 -20.33 0.26 39.70
N GLN A 136 -19.39 1.18 39.40
CA GLN A 136 -18.18 1.38 40.20
C GLN A 136 -18.51 1.95 41.58
N GLU A 137 -19.44 2.90 41.68
CA GLU A 137 -19.91 3.44 42.96
C GLU A 137 -20.61 2.36 43.81
N GLU A 138 -21.44 1.52 43.20
CA GLU A 138 -22.09 0.39 43.88
C GLU A 138 -21.06 -0.65 44.33
N ALA A 139 -20.07 -0.97 43.50
CA ALA A 139 -18.98 -1.88 43.85
C ALA A 139 -18.11 -1.33 45.00
N ALA A 140 -17.79 -0.03 44.97
CA ALA A 140 -17.04 0.64 46.04
C ALA A 140 -17.82 0.67 47.35
N LYS A 141 -19.14 0.92 47.31
CA LYS A 141 -20.01 0.83 48.50
C LYS A 141 -20.10 -0.60 49.04
N ALA A 142 -20.15 -1.61 48.16
CA ALA A 142 -20.16 -3.00 48.57
C ALA A 142 -18.84 -3.42 49.23
N GLN A 143 -17.69 -2.96 48.72
CA GLN A 143 -16.37 -3.17 49.33
C GLN A 143 -16.25 -2.49 50.69
N ALA A 144 -16.67 -1.22 50.81
CA ALA A 144 -16.66 -0.51 52.09
C ALA A 144 -17.55 -1.20 53.15
N GLY A 145 -18.72 -1.72 52.75
CA GLY A 145 -19.59 -2.50 53.65
C GLY A 145 -18.99 -3.83 54.07
N GLN A 146 -18.21 -4.49 53.21
CA GLN A 146 -17.47 -5.72 53.55
C GLN A 146 -16.32 -5.44 54.53
N GLU A 147 -15.57 -4.35 54.31
CA GLU A 147 -14.49 -3.90 55.22
C GLU A 147 -15.04 -3.53 56.61
N GLU A 148 -16.22 -2.87 56.68
CA GLU A 148 -16.86 -2.51 57.95
C GLU A 148 -17.40 -3.74 58.72
N GLU A 149 -17.91 -4.76 58.01
CA GLU A 149 -18.34 -6.03 58.60
C GLU A 149 -17.13 -6.86 59.10
N GLU A 150 -15.99 -6.78 58.42
CA GLU A 150 -14.73 -7.42 58.81
C GLU A 150 -14.09 -6.73 60.03
N LEU A 151 -14.16 -5.40 60.09
CA LEU A 151 -13.73 -4.60 61.25
C LEU A 151 -14.59 -4.87 62.50
N MET A 152 -15.91 -5.01 62.35
CA MET A 152 -16.79 -5.41 63.46
C MET A 152 -16.52 -6.83 63.98
N LYS A 153 -16.07 -7.75 63.13
CA LYS A 153 -15.69 -9.11 63.54
C LYS A 153 -14.38 -9.13 64.33
N LEU A 154 -13.47 -8.17 64.10
CA LEU A 154 -12.20 -8.02 64.83
C LEU A 154 -12.36 -7.37 66.21
N VAL A 155 -13.39 -6.55 66.43
CA VAL A 155 -13.63 -5.86 67.72
C VAL A 155 -14.33 -6.75 68.76
N ALA A 156 -14.81 -7.94 68.37
CA ALA A 156 -15.53 -8.85 69.27
C ALA A 156 -14.64 -9.76 70.14
N VAL A 157 -13.31 -9.61 70.10
CA VAL A 157 -12.37 -10.43 70.88
C VAL A 157 -11.30 -9.55 71.53
N ASP A 158 -11.58 -9.14 72.78
CA ASP A 158 -10.72 -9.30 73.96
C ASP A 158 -10.91 -8.18 75.01
N GLU A 159 -11.43 -8.59 76.16
CA GLU A 159 -11.19 -7.94 77.44
C GLU A 159 -9.72 -8.18 77.84
N ASN A 160 -8.82 -7.25 77.50
CA ASN A 160 -7.63 -6.87 78.28
C ASN A 160 -6.83 -5.83 77.47
N GLY A 161 -6.83 -4.59 77.94
CA GLY A 161 -6.34 -3.43 77.19
C GLY A 161 -4.83 -3.43 76.93
N VAL A 162 -4.46 -2.98 75.71
CA VAL A 162 -3.21 -2.32 75.36
C VAL A 162 -3.48 -1.30 74.23
N GLU A 163 -2.66 -0.24 74.28
CA GLU A 163 -2.59 1.05 73.58
C GLU A 163 -3.02 1.18 72.10
N ILE A 164 -3.62 2.35 71.83
CA ILE A 164 -4.02 2.90 70.53
C ILE A 164 -2.79 3.47 69.82
N PRO A 165 -2.49 3.09 68.55
CA PRO A 165 -1.66 3.88 67.66
C PRO A 165 -2.52 4.72 66.70
N ASP A 166 -2.02 5.92 66.43
CA ASP A 166 -2.61 7.01 65.66
C ASP A 166 -3.26 6.61 64.32
N SER A 167 -4.41 7.22 64.07
CA SER A 167 -5.13 7.18 62.80
C SER A 167 -4.26 7.70 61.64
N PRO A 168 -4.11 6.95 60.54
CA PRO A 168 -3.70 7.55 59.29
C PRO A 168 -4.93 8.22 58.68
N ARG A 169 -4.87 9.55 58.50
CA ARG A 169 -5.77 10.29 57.62
C ARG A 169 -5.74 9.64 56.24
N ASN A 170 -6.84 9.01 55.86
CA ASN A 170 -7.00 8.42 54.54
C ASN A 170 -7.54 9.48 53.57
N ASP A 171 -6.70 10.46 53.19
CA ASP A 171 -6.98 11.38 52.08
C ASP A 171 -6.68 10.70 50.72
N LYS A 172 -7.32 9.56 50.44
CA LYS A 172 -7.10 8.79 49.19
C LYS A 172 -8.37 8.20 48.56
N THR A 173 -9.55 8.76 48.81
CA THR A 173 -10.79 8.35 48.11
C THR A 173 -11.30 9.32 47.05
N SER A 174 -10.52 10.33 46.65
CA SER A 174 -11.01 11.33 45.67
C SER A 174 -10.28 11.37 44.33
N ASN A 175 -9.22 10.58 44.09
CA ASN A 175 -8.37 10.79 42.89
C ASN A 175 -8.42 9.68 41.82
N ASN A 176 -9.38 8.76 41.84
CA ASN A 176 -9.50 7.73 40.79
C ASN A 176 -10.71 7.90 39.85
N ILE A 177 -11.38 9.06 39.84
CA ILE A 177 -12.51 9.34 38.91
C ILE A 177 -12.09 10.20 37.71
N GLU A 178 -10.86 10.74 37.68
CA GLU A 178 -10.41 11.64 36.59
C GLU A 178 -9.99 10.93 35.29
N GLY A 179 -10.31 9.64 35.11
CA GLY A 179 -9.87 8.84 33.95
C GLY A 179 -10.94 8.39 32.96
N LEU A 180 -12.21 8.74 33.13
CA LEU A 180 -13.30 8.31 32.23
C LEU A 180 -13.60 9.40 31.19
N HIS A 181 -12.64 9.64 30.27
CA HIS A 181 -12.92 10.45 29.09
C HIS A 181 -13.89 9.71 28.16
N GLU A 182 -14.89 10.44 27.62
CA GLU A 182 -15.75 9.95 26.55
C GLU A 182 -14.86 9.49 25.38
N ARG A 183 -14.77 8.17 25.16
CA ARG A 183 -14.02 7.64 24.01
C ARG A 183 -14.70 8.12 22.73
N GLU A 184 -13.91 8.50 21.73
CA GLU A 184 -14.49 8.73 20.40
C GLU A 184 -14.98 7.39 19.81
N PRO A 185 -16.15 7.37 19.15
CA PRO A 185 -16.62 6.17 18.47
C PRO A 185 -15.64 5.79 17.37
N SER A 186 -15.33 4.49 17.28
CA SER A 186 -14.48 3.98 16.20
C SER A 186 -15.17 4.14 14.84
N GLU A 187 -14.38 4.23 13.77
CA GLU A 187 -14.90 4.34 12.40
C GLU A 187 -15.86 3.18 12.06
N LEU A 188 -15.54 1.97 12.52
CA LEU A 188 -16.38 0.78 12.36
C LEU A 188 -17.73 0.91 13.10
N GLU A 189 -17.75 1.44 14.33
CA GLU A 189 -19.00 1.67 15.06
C GLU A 189 -19.88 2.70 14.36
N ILE A 190 -19.28 3.77 13.84
CA ILE A 190 -19.98 4.80 13.06
C ILE A 190 -20.58 4.17 11.80
N GLN A 191 -19.81 3.36 11.10
CA GLN A 191 -20.27 2.66 9.90
C GLN A 191 -21.41 1.68 10.19
N MET A 192 -21.31 0.91 11.26
CA MET A 192 -22.37 -0.01 11.69
C MET A 192 -23.66 0.73 12.03
N GLU A 193 -23.57 1.90 12.65
CA GLU A 193 -24.74 2.73 12.95
C GLU A 193 -25.31 3.38 11.69
N ILE A 194 -24.48 3.85 10.74
CA ILE A 194 -24.94 4.34 9.42
C ILE A 194 -25.75 3.25 8.70
N GLU A 195 -25.24 2.02 8.66
CA GLU A 195 -25.94 0.89 8.04
C GLU A 195 -27.26 0.59 8.73
N ARG A 196 -27.28 0.63 10.07
CA ARG A 196 -28.49 0.42 10.86
C ARG A 196 -29.54 1.49 10.57
N LEU A 197 -29.15 2.77 10.50
CA LEU A 197 -30.02 3.90 10.17
C LEU A 197 -30.58 3.79 8.75
N ALA A 198 -29.75 3.45 7.77
CA ALA A 198 -30.19 3.25 6.38
C ALA A 198 -31.24 2.12 6.28
N VAL A 199 -31.00 0.99 6.96
CA VAL A 199 -31.96 -0.13 6.99
C VAL A 199 -33.23 0.26 7.76
N ARG A 200 -33.12 1.03 8.85
CA ARG A 200 -34.25 1.57 9.62
C ARG A 200 -35.13 2.46 8.75
N ASP A 201 -34.54 3.44 8.08
CA ASP A 201 -35.29 4.41 7.27
C ASP A 201 -36.01 3.69 6.12
N PHE A 202 -35.31 2.78 5.44
CA PHE A 202 -35.91 1.91 4.44
C PHE A 202 -37.08 1.08 4.99
N ALA A 203 -36.92 0.47 6.17
CA ALA A 203 -37.94 -0.34 6.79
C ALA A 203 -39.18 0.49 7.19
N LEU A 204 -38.98 1.69 7.72
CA LEU A 204 -40.07 2.62 8.08
C LEU A 204 -40.87 3.06 6.86
N GLU A 205 -40.21 3.38 5.75
CA GLU A 205 -40.86 3.73 4.49
C GLU A 205 -41.73 2.59 3.95
N HIS A 206 -41.28 1.34 4.14
CA HIS A 206 -41.93 0.15 3.61
C HIS A 206 -42.85 -0.55 4.63
N MET A 207 -42.95 -0.06 5.87
CA MET A 207 -43.69 -0.71 6.96
C MET A 207 -45.19 -0.80 6.69
N ASN A 208 -45.75 0.11 5.89
CA ASN A 208 -47.15 0.11 5.48
C ASN A 208 -47.38 -0.55 4.11
N ASN A 209 -46.31 -1.02 3.44
CA ASN A 209 -46.43 -1.66 2.15
C ASN A 209 -46.85 -3.13 2.33
N PRO A 210 -48.06 -3.53 1.91
CA PRO A 210 -48.54 -4.88 2.13
C PRO A 210 -47.64 -5.94 1.48
N LYS A 211 -46.97 -5.62 0.36
CA LYS A 211 -46.03 -6.54 -0.29
C LYS A 211 -44.76 -6.81 0.55
N TYR A 212 -44.32 -5.81 1.31
CA TYR A 212 -43.14 -5.93 2.19
C TYR A 212 -43.46 -6.73 3.45
N ILE A 213 -44.63 -6.46 4.05
CA ILE A 213 -45.15 -7.20 5.22
C ILE A 213 -45.45 -8.67 4.86
N MET A 214 -45.97 -8.93 3.66
CA MET A 214 -46.25 -10.30 3.18
C MET A 214 -44.99 -11.15 2.94
N ALA A 215 -43.83 -10.51 2.79
CA ALA A 215 -42.54 -11.18 2.61
C ALA A 215 -41.77 -11.37 3.93
N SER A 216 -42.41 -11.13 5.07
CA SER A 216 -41.93 -11.53 6.40
C SER A 216 -42.02 -13.05 6.54
N VAL A 217 -40.99 -13.63 7.15
CA VAL A 217 -40.78 -15.08 7.26
C VAL A 217 -40.82 -15.48 8.73
N ASP A 218 -41.29 -16.70 9.02
CA ASP A 218 -41.22 -17.26 10.36
C ASP A 218 -39.80 -17.73 10.72
N GLU A 219 -39.57 -18.18 11.95
CA GLU A 219 -38.26 -18.68 12.41
C GLU A 219 -37.74 -19.88 11.60
N LYS A 220 -38.61 -20.54 10.82
CA LYS A 220 -38.27 -21.69 9.96
C LYS A 220 -38.02 -21.29 8.50
N GLY A 221 -38.15 -20.00 8.18
CA GLY A 221 -37.96 -19.48 6.82
C GLY A 221 -39.10 -19.80 5.86
N GLU A 222 -40.28 -20.20 6.38
CA GLU A 222 -41.47 -20.41 5.57
C GLU A 222 -42.20 -19.08 5.35
N ASN A 223 -42.53 -18.77 4.08
CA ASN A 223 -43.39 -17.63 3.76
C ASN A 223 -44.73 -17.83 4.44
N ILE A 224 -45.17 -16.83 5.22
CA ILE A 224 -46.41 -16.84 6.02
C ILE A 224 -47.69 -17.07 5.14
N LEU A 225 -47.56 -17.11 3.80
CA LEU A 225 -48.66 -17.17 2.84
C LEU A 225 -48.66 -18.34 1.84
N SER A 226 -47.75 -19.31 1.91
CA SER A 226 -47.72 -20.42 0.92
C SER A 226 -49.03 -21.24 0.84
N ASN A 227 -49.94 -21.10 1.82
CA ASN A 227 -51.19 -21.85 1.88
C ASN A 227 -52.47 -21.08 1.49
N VAL A 228 -52.39 -19.88 0.91
CA VAL A 228 -53.61 -19.11 0.49
C VAL A 228 -53.69 -18.84 -1.02
N GLU A 229 -52.79 -19.36 -1.84
CA GLU A 229 -52.89 -19.26 -3.32
C GLU A 229 -54.02 -20.11 -3.92
N SER A 230 -54.73 -20.93 -3.15
CA SER A 230 -55.76 -21.85 -3.67
C SER A 230 -57.13 -21.23 -3.93
N THR A 231 -57.34 -19.91 -3.79
CA THR A 231 -58.67 -19.31 -4.04
C THR A 231 -58.70 -18.05 -4.91
N ILE A 232 -57.55 -17.59 -5.43
CA ILE A 232 -57.52 -16.56 -6.49
C ILE A 232 -56.76 -17.12 -7.70
N SER A 233 -57.20 -18.27 -8.19
CA SER A 233 -56.84 -18.74 -9.53
C SER A 233 -57.98 -18.40 -10.48
N SER A 234 -57.84 -17.29 -11.21
CA SER A 234 -58.43 -17.18 -12.55
C SER A 234 -57.98 -15.96 -13.40
N ILE A 235 -57.19 -14.99 -12.92
CA ILE A 235 -56.84 -13.81 -13.78
C ILE A 235 -55.35 -13.38 -13.76
N ALA A 236 -54.43 -14.05 -13.03
CA ALA A 236 -53.01 -13.68 -13.06
C ALA A 236 -52.11 -14.84 -13.49
N GLN A 237 -52.10 -15.15 -14.79
CA GLN A 237 -50.94 -15.78 -15.43
C GLN A 237 -50.02 -14.64 -15.93
N ASP A 238 -48.72 -14.77 -15.66
CA ASP A 238 -47.62 -13.85 -16.03
C ASP A 238 -47.30 -12.66 -15.10
N ILE A 239 -47.05 -12.91 -13.81
CA ILE A 239 -46.23 -12.01 -12.98
C ILE A 239 -45.08 -12.84 -12.37
N PRO A 240 -43.79 -12.51 -12.63
CA PRO A 240 -42.66 -13.17 -11.98
C PRO A 240 -42.79 -13.06 -10.44
N PRO A 241 -42.27 -14.00 -9.64
CA PRO A 241 -42.28 -13.88 -8.19
C PRO A 241 -41.65 -12.54 -7.80
N THR A 242 -42.45 -11.64 -7.23
CA THR A 242 -42.04 -10.26 -6.95
C THR A 242 -40.91 -10.27 -5.93
N VAL A 243 -39.70 -9.90 -6.35
CA VAL A 243 -38.51 -9.83 -5.49
C VAL A 243 -38.77 -8.85 -4.34
N LYS A 244 -38.59 -9.29 -3.09
CA LYS A 244 -38.70 -8.43 -1.90
C LYS A 244 -37.75 -7.24 -2.06
N PRO A 245 -38.22 -5.98 -1.93
CA PRO A 245 -37.33 -4.82 -2.02
C PRO A 245 -36.35 -4.87 -0.85
N LYS A 246 -35.08 -4.54 -1.11
CA LYS A 246 -33.99 -4.55 -0.13
C LYS A 246 -33.48 -3.14 0.11
N ALA A 247 -33.05 -2.86 1.34
CA ALA A 247 -32.36 -1.62 1.66
C ALA A 247 -31.04 -1.53 0.87
N ALA A 248 -30.79 -0.37 0.26
CA ALA A 248 -29.53 -0.06 -0.38
C ALA A 248 -28.60 0.64 0.62
N LEU A 249 -27.39 0.14 0.78
CA LEU A 249 -26.34 0.78 1.58
C LEU A 249 -25.40 1.59 0.67
N PRO A 250 -24.66 2.57 1.22
CA PRO A 250 -23.65 3.33 0.48
C PRO A 250 -22.62 2.42 -0.18
N ASP A 251 -22.14 2.75 -1.37
CA ASP A 251 -21.23 1.88 -2.12
C ASP A 251 -19.79 1.93 -1.55
N TYR A 252 -19.01 0.86 -1.73
CA TYR A 252 -17.58 0.83 -1.42
C TYR A 252 -16.74 1.18 -2.65
N LEU A 253 -15.62 1.85 -2.46
CA LEU A 253 -14.66 2.18 -3.52
C LEU A 253 -13.36 1.37 -3.34
N LEU A 254 -12.99 0.65 -4.39
CA LEU A 254 -11.63 0.15 -4.58
C LEU A 254 -11.00 0.84 -5.78
N ASP A 255 -10.11 1.79 -5.51
CA ASP A 255 -9.39 2.55 -6.53
C ASP A 255 -7.97 1.99 -6.72
N PHE A 256 -7.67 1.57 -7.95
CA PHE A 256 -6.33 1.16 -8.38
C PHE A 256 -5.46 2.34 -8.84
N GLU A 257 -6.01 3.56 -8.78
CA GLU A 257 -5.36 4.80 -9.19
C GLU A 257 -4.81 4.68 -10.62
N TYR A 258 -3.55 5.09 -10.83
CA TYR A 258 -2.89 5.03 -12.12
C TYR A 258 -2.22 3.67 -12.35
N VAL A 259 -2.68 2.96 -13.38
CA VAL A 259 -2.15 1.65 -13.77
C VAL A 259 -1.54 1.72 -15.16
N VAL A 260 -0.30 1.29 -15.27
CA VAL A 260 0.40 1.23 -16.56
C VAL A 260 -0.19 0.10 -17.40
N LEU A 261 -0.55 0.38 -18.66
CA LEU A 261 -1.21 -0.55 -19.60
C LEU A 261 -0.52 -1.93 -19.70
N GLY A 262 0.78 -2.04 -19.42
CA GLY A 262 1.54 -3.30 -19.46
C GLY A 262 1.67 -4.04 -18.12
N THR A 263 1.03 -3.57 -17.05
CA THR A 263 1.17 -4.10 -15.68
C THR A 263 -0.16 -4.62 -15.15
N VAL A 264 -0.09 -5.67 -14.33
CA VAL A 264 -1.23 -6.18 -13.57
C VAL A 264 -1.11 -5.68 -12.14
N ARG A 265 -2.17 -5.09 -11.62
CA ARG A 265 -2.26 -4.68 -10.21
C ARG A 265 -3.19 -5.63 -9.46
N THR A 266 -2.87 -5.90 -8.20
CA THR A 266 -3.67 -6.75 -7.33
C THR A 266 -3.90 -6.04 -5.99
N HIS A 267 -5.10 -6.19 -5.44
CA HIS A 267 -5.47 -5.66 -4.13
C HIS A 267 -6.20 -6.77 -3.35
N VAL A 268 -5.92 -6.89 -2.06
CA VAL A 268 -6.58 -7.85 -1.17
C VAL A 268 -7.62 -7.11 -0.37
N VAL A 269 -8.88 -7.53 -0.47
CA VAL A 269 -10.02 -6.96 0.26
C VAL A 269 -10.42 -7.93 1.35
N ARG A 270 -10.55 -7.43 2.59
CA ARG A 270 -11.04 -8.18 3.74
C ARG A 270 -12.52 -7.92 3.96
N VAL A 271 -13.30 -8.98 3.98
CA VAL A 271 -14.70 -8.99 4.42
C VAL A 271 -14.75 -9.45 5.86
N THR A 272 -15.46 -8.74 6.72
CA THR A 272 -15.73 -9.14 8.11
C THR A 272 -17.24 -9.24 8.32
N ASN A 273 -17.74 -10.35 8.86
CA ASN A 273 -19.13 -10.40 9.32
C ASN A 273 -19.24 -9.67 10.67
N THR A 274 -19.79 -8.46 10.64
CA THR A 274 -20.02 -7.65 11.84
C THR A 274 -21.40 -7.90 12.46
N GLY A 275 -22.23 -8.76 11.86
CA GLY A 275 -23.57 -9.09 12.35
C GLY A 275 -23.57 -10.17 13.42
N TRP A 276 -24.73 -10.36 14.07
CA TRP A 276 -24.94 -11.39 15.09
C TRP A 276 -25.15 -12.81 14.55
N MET A 277 -25.41 -12.94 13.25
CA MET A 277 -25.78 -14.21 12.62
C MET A 277 -24.83 -14.57 11.49
N PRO A 278 -24.69 -15.87 11.17
CA PRO A 278 -23.93 -16.29 10.00
C PRO A 278 -24.50 -15.67 8.72
N THR A 279 -23.64 -15.00 7.94
CA THR A 279 -24.05 -14.25 6.76
C THR A 279 -23.58 -14.94 5.49
N SER A 280 -24.47 -15.08 4.51
CA SER A 280 -24.14 -15.56 3.16
C SER A 280 -24.34 -14.43 2.16
N PHE A 281 -23.41 -14.26 1.21
CA PHE A 281 -23.50 -13.22 0.20
C PHE A 281 -22.90 -13.67 -1.15
N LYS A 282 -23.29 -13.00 -2.23
CA LYS A 282 -22.83 -13.28 -3.60
C LYS A 282 -22.42 -11.98 -4.29
N LEU A 283 -21.32 -12.02 -5.04
CA LEU A 283 -20.88 -10.93 -5.90
C LEU A 283 -21.32 -11.20 -7.35
N GLU A 284 -21.93 -10.22 -8.00
CA GLU A 284 -22.37 -10.31 -9.39
C GLU A 284 -21.29 -9.80 -10.35
N ARG A 285 -20.48 -10.73 -10.88
CA ARG A 285 -19.30 -10.44 -11.71
C ARG A 285 -19.61 -10.24 -13.21
N HIS A 286 -20.80 -9.77 -13.56
CA HIS A 286 -21.20 -9.67 -14.98
C HIS A 286 -20.35 -8.61 -15.71
N ASN A 287 -19.72 -9.00 -16.82
CA ASN A 287 -18.95 -8.13 -17.73
C ASN A 287 -17.73 -7.41 -17.14
N ILE A 288 -17.34 -7.67 -15.88
CA ILE A 288 -16.17 -7.02 -15.25
C ILE A 288 -14.84 -7.45 -15.91
N HIS A 289 -14.78 -8.67 -16.45
CA HIS A 289 -13.62 -9.20 -17.16
C HIS A 289 -13.31 -8.44 -18.46
N ASN A 290 -14.34 -7.94 -19.15
CA ASN A 290 -14.15 -7.12 -20.36
C ASN A 290 -13.54 -5.75 -20.03
N LEU A 291 -13.63 -5.33 -18.76
CA LEU A 291 -13.05 -4.11 -18.23
C LEU A 291 -11.72 -4.38 -17.51
N GLY A 292 -11.14 -5.56 -17.65
CA GLY A 292 -9.84 -5.90 -17.05
C GLY A 292 -9.87 -6.28 -15.57
N PHE A 293 -11.04 -6.27 -14.93
CA PHE A 293 -11.17 -6.66 -13.53
C PHE A 293 -11.42 -8.16 -13.37
N HIS A 294 -10.76 -8.75 -12.37
CA HIS A 294 -10.93 -10.13 -11.97
C HIS A 294 -11.12 -10.21 -10.46
N ILE A 295 -12.18 -10.88 -10.02
CA ILE A 295 -12.48 -11.11 -8.60
C ILE A 295 -12.57 -12.62 -8.40
N GLU A 296 -11.68 -13.16 -7.56
CA GLU A 296 -11.64 -14.60 -7.27
C GLU A 296 -12.90 -15.07 -6.54
N LEU A 297 -13.45 -14.21 -5.67
CA LEU A 297 -14.62 -14.51 -4.85
C LEU A 297 -15.93 -14.42 -5.65
N GLU A 298 -16.74 -15.49 -5.60
CA GLU A 298 -18.08 -15.52 -6.19
C GLU A 298 -19.19 -15.46 -5.14
N ARG A 299 -19.14 -16.39 -4.18
CA ARG A 299 -20.16 -16.57 -3.17
C ARG A 299 -19.53 -17.06 -1.89
N VAL A 300 -19.97 -16.49 -0.78
CA VAL A 300 -19.64 -16.93 0.57
C VAL A 300 -20.88 -17.53 1.21
N ARG A 301 -20.69 -18.63 1.94
CA ARG A 301 -21.76 -19.31 2.67
C ARG A 301 -21.44 -19.29 4.14
N ASN A 302 -22.43 -18.87 4.94
CA ASN A 302 -22.43 -18.96 6.40
C ASN A 302 -21.15 -18.44 7.05
N LEU A 303 -20.67 -17.25 6.65
CA LEU A 303 -19.55 -16.58 7.34
C LEU A 303 -19.99 -16.29 8.78
N PRO A 304 -19.37 -16.87 9.82
CA PRO A 304 -19.77 -16.69 11.21
C PRO A 304 -19.70 -15.23 11.67
N GLY A 305 -20.72 -14.80 12.42
CA GLY A 305 -20.81 -13.46 13.00
C GLY A 305 -20.32 -13.43 14.45
N ALA A 306 -20.82 -12.48 15.24
CA ALA A 306 -20.53 -12.41 16.67
C ALA A 306 -20.87 -13.72 17.40
N PRO A 307 -20.03 -14.17 18.37
CA PRO A 307 -18.86 -13.46 18.92
C PRO A 307 -17.56 -13.62 18.12
N ASP A 308 -17.50 -14.56 17.17
CA ASP A 308 -16.27 -14.91 16.45
C ASP A 308 -15.85 -13.84 15.43
N ASN A 309 -16.82 -13.16 14.81
CA ASN A 309 -16.63 -12.11 13.79
C ASN A 309 -15.62 -12.53 12.71
N GLU A 310 -15.90 -13.65 12.03
CA GLU A 310 -14.96 -14.23 11.08
C GLU A 310 -14.70 -13.30 9.89
N THR A 311 -13.46 -13.34 9.40
CA THR A 311 -12.97 -12.53 8.29
C THR A 311 -12.59 -13.41 7.10
N LEU A 312 -12.81 -12.89 5.90
CA LEU A 312 -12.46 -13.53 4.64
C LEU A 312 -11.74 -12.52 3.74
N ASP A 313 -10.51 -12.84 3.39
CA ASP A 313 -9.72 -12.05 2.43
C ASP A 313 -9.92 -12.59 1.01
N PHE A 314 -10.13 -11.72 0.02
CA PHE A 314 -10.20 -12.09 -1.39
C PHE A 314 -9.43 -11.10 -2.27
N VAL A 315 -8.91 -11.58 -3.40
CA VAL A 315 -8.09 -10.77 -4.30
C VAL A 315 -8.94 -10.19 -5.42
N VAL A 316 -8.76 -8.89 -5.66
CA VAL A 316 -9.20 -8.19 -6.85
C VAL A 316 -7.97 -7.86 -7.70
N GLN A 317 -7.98 -8.27 -8.96
CA GLN A 317 -6.90 -8.01 -9.91
C GLN A 317 -7.40 -7.13 -11.05
N PHE A 318 -6.53 -6.25 -11.53
CA PHE A 318 -6.77 -5.41 -12.69
C PHE A 318 -5.67 -5.60 -13.73
N ASP A 319 -6.03 -6.21 -14.86
CA ASP A 319 -5.19 -6.44 -16.03
C ASP A 319 -5.74 -5.69 -17.26
N PRO A 320 -5.28 -4.45 -17.50
CA PRO A 320 -5.76 -3.65 -18.62
C PRO A 320 -5.31 -4.21 -19.97
N ARG A 321 -4.16 -4.89 -20.05
CA ARG A 321 -3.66 -5.48 -21.30
C ARG A 321 -4.44 -6.72 -21.68
N GLY A 322 -4.71 -7.59 -20.71
CA GLY A 322 -5.49 -8.82 -20.92
C GLY A 322 -6.88 -8.55 -21.47
N ALA A 323 -7.49 -7.43 -21.06
CA ALA A 323 -8.80 -6.98 -21.56
C ALA A 323 -8.74 -6.08 -22.79
N ASN A 324 -7.57 -5.81 -23.37
CA ASN A 324 -7.38 -4.91 -24.52
C ASN A 324 -7.97 -3.50 -24.30
N LEU A 325 -7.79 -2.94 -23.10
CA LEU A 325 -8.28 -1.61 -22.77
C LEU A 325 -7.45 -0.53 -23.47
N GLN A 326 -8.10 0.60 -23.73
CA GLN A 326 -7.44 1.84 -24.16
C GLN A 326 -7.02 2.66 -22.95
N LEU A 327 -6.20 3.69 -23.19
CA LEU A 327 -5.86 4.66 -22.15
C LEU A 327 -7.11 5.43 -21.68
N GLY A 328 -7.21 5.70 -20.38
CA GLY A 328 -8.32 6.45 -19.79
C GLY A 328 -8.82 5.85 -18.47
N SER A 329 -9.86 6.48 -17.92
CA SER A 329 -10.55 6.01 -16.72
C SER A 329 -11.47 4.84 -17.04
N VAL A 330 -11.45 3.83 -16.17
CA VAL A 330 -12.31 2.66 -16.21
C VAL A 330 -12.97 2.54 -14.85
N GLU A 331 -14.30 2.39 -14.84
CA GLU A 331 -15.10 2.28 -13.63
C GLU A 331 -16.19 1.23 -13.83
N VAL A 332 -16.42 0.39 -12.82
CA VAL A 332 -17.50 -0.60 -12.83
C VAL A 332 -18.03 -0.87 -11.43
N ASN A 333 -19.36 -0.97 -11.31
CA ASN A 333 -20.03 -1.32 -10.06
C ASN A 333 -20.32 -2.82 -10.03
N VAL A 334 -19.87 -3.49 -8.97
CA VAL A 334 -20.10 -4.92 -8.72
C VAL A 334 -21.12 -5.08 -7.60
N PRO A 335 -22.37 -5.48 -7.90
CA PRO A 335 -23.39 -5.66 -6.88
C PRO A 335 -23.02 -6.78 -5.89
N VAL A 336 -23.13 -6.48 -4.60
CA VAL A 336 -22.95 -7.41 -3.50
C VAL A 336 -24.32 -7.70 -2.89
N ASN A 337 -24.77 -8.95 -3.07
CA ASN A 337 -26.08 -9.41 -2.64
C ASN A 337 -25.98 -10.22 -1.36
N ILE A 338 -26.35 -9.62 -0.22
CA ILE A 338 -26.46 -10.31 1.06
C ILE A 338 -27.81 -11.05 1.12
N LEU A 339 -27.78 -12.31 1.56
CA LEU A 339 -28.97 -13.12 1.77
C LEU A 339 -29.72 -12.59 3.01
N HIS A 340 -31.01 -12.29 2.87
CA HIS A 340 -31.85 -11.66 3.92
C HIS A 340 -31.33 -10.32 4.47
N GLY A 341 -30.35 -9.70 3.82
CA GLY A 341 -29.74 -8.44 4.22
C GLY A 341 -29.88 -7.35 3.16
N PRO A 342 -29.26 -6.18 3.41
CA PRO A 342 -29.19 -5.09 2.45
C PRO A 342 -28.27 -5.41 1.25
N THR A 343 -28.27 -4.51 0.26
CA THR A 343 -27.42 -4.58 -0.93
C THR A 343 -26.56 -3.33 -1.06
N PHE A 344 -25.35 -3.47 -1.57
CA PHE A 344 -24.47 -2.36 -1.95
C PHE A 344 -23.61 -2.77 -3.14
N ASN A 345 -22.96 -1.81 -3.80
CA ASN A 345 -21.99 -2.09 -4.85
C ASN A 345 -20.56 -1.94 -4.33
N LEU A 346 -19.66 -2.75 -4.88
CA LEU A 346 -18.23 -2.53 -4.87
C LEU A 346 -17.87 -1.82 -6.19
N CYS A 347 -17.62 -0.53 -6.13
CA CYS A 347 -17.12 0.26 -7.25
C CYS A 347 -15.62 0.00 -7.42
N LEU A 348 -15.24 -0.53 -8.58
CA LEU A 348 -13.86 -0.71 -9.00
C LEU A 348 -13.48 0.41 -9.95
N ARG A 349 -12.45 1.18 -9.58
CA ARG A 349 -11.95 2.30 -10.39
C ARG A 349 -10.47 2.14 -10.70
N ALA A 350 -10.08 2.51 -11.91
CA ALA A 350 -8.69 2.57 -12.33
C ALA A 350 -8.52 3.59 -13.46
N HIS A 351 -7.33 4.17 -13.58
CA HIS A 351 -6.95 5.03 -14.69
C HIS A 351 -5.76 4.42 -15.45
N VAL A 352 -6.01 3.94 -16.67
CA VAL A 352 -5.03 3.25 -17.51
C VAL A 352 -4.17 4.29 -18.22
N THR A 353 -2.86 4.27 -17.96
CA THR A 353 -1.89 5.21 -18.55
C THR A 353 -0.66 4.51 -19.14
N MET A 354 0.16 5.27 -19.85
CA MET A 354 1.51 4.87 -20.24
C MET A 354 2.52 5.87 -19.67
N PRO A 355 3.69 5.42 -19.20
CA PRO A 355 4.78 6.31 -18.82
C PRO A 355 5.19 7.21 -19.99
N ASP A 356 5.48 8.47 -19.69
CA ASP A 356 5.94 9.44 -20.68
C ASP A 356 6.91 10.44 -20.03
N LEU A 357 7.84 10.95 -20.82
CA LEU A 357 8.87 11.89 -20.38
C LEU A 357 8.94 13.06 -21.34
N GLU A 358 9.05 14.26 -20.77
CA GLU A 358 9.36 15.48 -21.50
C GLU A 358 10.86 15.73 -21.46
N VAL A 359 11.40 16.27 -22.55
CA VAL A 359 12.80 16.73 -22.66
C VAL A 359 12.83 18.23 -22.89
N SER A 360 13.81 18.93 -22.31
CA SER A 360 13.98 20.37 -22.52
C SER A 360 14.33 20.70 -23.98
N ASP A 361 15.30 19.96 -24.54
CA ASP A 361 15.84 20.17 -25.88
C ASP A 361 16.11 18.82 -26.54
N ASP A 362 15.51 18.59 -27.70
CA ASP A 362 15.68 17.37 -28.49
C ASP A 362 16.75 17.51 -29.58
N VAL A 363 17.22 18.72 -29.87
CA VAL A 363 18.32 18.99 -30.82
C VAL A 363 19.53 19.55 -30.08
N LEU A 364 20.65 18.82 -30.13
CA LEU A 364 21.89 19.16 -29.44
C LEU A 364 22.98 19.51 -30.45
N GLU A 365 23.33 20.79 -30.50
CA GLU A 365 24.37 21.33 -31.38
C GLU A 365 25.69 21.52 -30.61
N PHE A 366 26.64 20.63 -30.87
CA PHE A 366 27.98 20.66 -30.26
C PHE A 366 28.93 21.62 -30.99
N SER A 367 28.62 22.05 -32.22
CA SER A 367 29.49 22.88 -33.06
C SER A 367 30.85 22.20 -33.31
N ASP A 368 31.89 22.99 -33.53
CA ASP A 368 33.26 22.50 -33.75
C ASP A 368 33.90 22.05 -32.43
N VAL A 369 34.40 20.82 -32.41
CA VAL A 369 35.11 20.21 -31.27
C VAL A 369 36.38 19.54 -31.78
N LYS A 370 37.51 19.81 -31.13
CA LYS A 370 38.80 19.26 -31.55
C LYS A 370 38.88 17.78 -31.24
N CYS A 371 39.48 16.99 -32.13
CA CYS A 371 39.74 15.59 -31.86
C CYS A 371 40.70 15.45 -30.66
N GLY A 372 40.29 14.65 -29.66
CA GLY A 372 40.98 14.54 -28.37
C GLY A 372 40.38 15.43 -27.26
N GLU A 373 39.59 16.45 -27.61
CA GLU A 373 38.72 17.16 -26.66
C GLU A 373 37.33 16.51 -26.64
N CYS A 374 36.55 16.82 -25.60
CA CYS A 374 35.13 16.46 -25.56
C CYS A 374 34.30 17.68 -25.15
N LYS A 375 33.06 17.71 -25.61
CA LYS A 375 32.08 18.73 -25.22
C LYS A 375 30.86 18.05 -24.63
N VAL A 376 30.33 18.62 -23.54
CA VAL A 376 29.19 18.08 -22.82
C VAL A 376 28.05 19.10 -22.84
N ILE A 377 26.88 18.69 -23.30
CA ILE A 377 25.64 19.47 -23.23
C ILE A 377 24.71 18.80 -22.23
N THR A 378 24.09 19.57 -21.36
CA THR A 378 23.14 19.05 -20.36
C THR A 378 21.73 19.35 -20.81
N ILE A 379 20.89 18.32 -20.86
CA ILE A 379 19.44 18.42 -21.07
C ILE A 379 18.69 18.05 -19.79
N GLN A 380 17.44 18.45 -19.68
CA GLN A 380 16.59 18.06 -18.56
C GLN A 380 15.48 17.11 -19.03
N LEU A 381 15.36 15.97 -18.34
CA LEU A 381 14.21 15.07 -18.46
C LEU A 381 13.22 15.33 -17.33
N HIS A 382 11.93 15.41 -17.63
CA HIS A 382 10.85 15.67 -16.69
C HIS A 382 9.77 14.59 -16.78
N ASN A 383 9.45 13.99 -15.64
CA ASN A 383 8.30 13.09 -15.53
C ASN A 383 7.05 13.91 -15.16
N HIS A 384 6.25 14.26 -16.17
CA HIS A 384 4.98 14.96 -15.98
C HIS A 384 3.81 14.01 -15.65
N GLN A 385 4.03 12.70 -15.75
CA GLN A 385 3.00 11.68 -15.52
C GLN A 385 2.89 11.29 -14.05
N MET A 386 1.73 10.73 -13.67
CA MET A 386 1.44 10.22 -12.33
C MET A 386 1.99 8.81 -12.08
N VAL A 387 2.75 8.26 -13.02
CA VAL A 387 3.39 6.93 -12.92
C VAL A 387 4.90 7.05 -12.92
N LYS A 388 5.60 6.09 -12.31
CA LYS A 388 7.06 6.02 -12.38
C LYS A 388 7.51 5.81 -13.83
N CYS A 389 8.56 6.52 -14.23
CA CYS A 389 9.12 6.45 -15.56
C CYS A 389 10.55 5.91 -15.49
N GLU A 390 10.78 4.74 -16.05
CA GLU A 390 12.11 4.14 -16.18
C GLU A 390 12.59 4.35 -17.62
N TRP A 391 13.79 4.91 -17.79
CA TRP A 391 14.32 5.24 -19.11
C TRP A 391 15.70 4.64 -19.37
N ASN A 392 16.00 4.41 -20.64
CA ASN A 392 17.23 3.80 -21.10
C ASN A 392 17.66 4.36 -22.46
N SER A 393 18.89 4.86 -22.54
CA SER A 393 19.53 5.38 -23.75
C SER A 393 20.52 4.41 -24.41
N VAL A 394 20.81 3.27 -23.76
CA VAL A 394 21.75 2.28 -24.26
C VAL A 394 21.21 1.65 -25.55
N PRO A 395 21.97 1.69 -26.65
CA PRO A 395 21.55 1.06 -27.89
C PRO A 395 21.37 -0.46 -27.68
N PRO A 396 20.37 -1.07 -28.33
CA PRO A 396 20.18 -2.52 -28.24
C PRO A 396 21.43 -3.22 -28.78
N ASP A 397 22.03 -4.08 -27.97
CA ASP A 397 23.28 -4.77 -28.31
C ASP A 397 23.06 -5.64 -29.57
N ASP A 398 23.75 -5.33 -30.67
CA ASP A 398 23.71 -6.07 -31.95
C ASP A 398 24.31 -7.49 -31.86
N SER A 399 24.72 -7.91 -30.65
CA SER A 399 25.38 -9.19 -30.36
C SER A 399 24.52 -10.44 -30.64
N LYS A 400 23.24 -10.27 -30.98
CA LYS A 400 22.33 -11.36 -31.38
C LYS A 400 22.55 -11.87 -32.81
N LYS A 401 23.40 -11.21 -33.63
CA LYS A 401 23.76 -11.69 -34.99
C LYS A 401 25.02 -12.58 -35.03
N ILE A 402 25.57 -12.99 -33.89
CA ILE A 402 26.68 -13.95 -33.89
C ILE A 402 26.10 -15.36 -33.98
N ASP A 403 26.30 -15.98 -35.13
CA ASP A 403 25.84 -17.32 -35.47
C ASP A 403 26.20 -18.32 -34.35
N LYS A 404 25.20 -19.09 -33.89
CA LYS A 404 25.35 -20.06 -32.79
C LYS A 404 26.27 -21.22 -33.16
N HIS A 405 26.66 -21.33 -34.42
CA HIS A 405 27.56 -22.37 -34.94
C HIS A 405 29.06 -22.02 -34.84
N VAL A 406 29.42 -20.82 -34.34
CA VAL A 406 30.83 -20.45 -34.13
C VAL A 406 31.33 -20.99 -32.78
N PRO A 407 32.45 -21.73 -32.73
CA PRO A 407 33.02 -22.25 -31.49
C PRO A 407 33.26 -21.15 -30.44
N MET A 408 32.97 -21.47 -29.17
CA MET A 408 32.97 -20.52 -28.05
C MET A 408 34.28 -19.71 -27.92
N HIS A 409 35.42 -20.33 -28.23
CA HIS A 409 36.73 -19.68 -28.19
C HIS A 409 36.97 -18.67 -29.33
N LEU A 410 36.39 -18.91 -30.52
CA LEU A 410 36.40 -17.97 -31.65
C LEU A 410 35.42 -16.82 -31.41
N ARG A 411 34.26 -17.11 -30.82
CA ARG A 411 33.28 -16.10 -30.39
C ARG A 411 33.85 -15.15 -29.34
N ARG A 412 34.65 -15.67 -28.39
CA ARG A 412 35.35 -14.85 -27.38
C ARG A 412 36.43 -13.95 -27.99
N LYS A 413 37.19 -14.44 -28.98
CA LYS A 413 38.19 -13.63 -29.70
C LYS A 413 37.56 -12.55 -30.58
N LEU A 414 36.46 -12.85 -31.27
CA LEU A 414 35.70 -11.86 -32.06
C LEU A 414 35.04 -10.80 -31.16
N ARG A 415 34.61 -11.15 -29.94
CA ARG A 415 34.10 -10.21 -28.94
C ARG A 415 35.20 -9.33 -28.31
N GLN A 416 36.46 -9.70 -28.45
CA GLN A 416 37.62 -8.95 -27.96
C GLN A 416 38.13 -7.90 -28.96
N GLU A 417 37.59 -7.83 -30.19
CA GLU A 417 37.71 -6.61 -30.98
C GLU A 417 37.01 -5.50 -30.18
N LYS A 418 37.83 -4.64 -29.54
CA LYS A 418 37.40 -3.57 -28.65
C LYS A 418 36.27 -2.80 -29.33
N LYS A 419 35.08 -2.77 -28.71
CA LYS A 419 33.99 -1.88 -29.15
C LYS A 419 34.60 -0.47 -29.29
N LYS A 420 34.38 0.18 -30.44
CA LYS A 420 34.82 1.56 -30.61
C LYS A 420 34.08 2.43 -29.58
N PRO A 421 34.75 3.43 -28.98
CA PRO A 421 34.09 4.34 -28.06
C PRO A 421 32.91 5.03 -28.76
N ASN A 422 31.82 5.23 -28.04
CA ASN A 422 30.66 5.90 -28.58
C ASN A 422 30.99 7.38 -28.79
N ILE A 423 30.79 7.88 -30.01
CA ILE A 423 31.04 9.29 -30.36
C ILE A 423 30.13 10.22 -29.56
N PHE A 424 28.87 9.81 -29.37
CA PHE A 424 27.91 10.46 -28.48
C PHE A 424 27.53 9.50 -27.37
N GLU A 425 27.67 9.93 -26.12
CA GLU A 425 27.37 9.14 -24.94
C GLU A 425 26.45 9.92 -24.00
N VAL A 426 25.45 9.23 -23.45
CA VAL A 426 24.45 9.81 -22.53
C VAL A 426 24.76 9.37 -21.10
N LEU A 427 24.81 10.32 -20.17
CA LEU A 427 25.23 10.16 -18.79
C LEU A 427 24.20 10.81 -17.83
N PRO A 428 23.55 10.05 -16.92
CA PRO A 428 23.60 8.59 -16.84
C PRO A 428 22.94 7.92 -18.06
N PRO A 429 23.29 6.67 -18.40
CA PRO A 429 22.69 5.98 -19.54
C PRO A 429 21.28 5.45 -19.27
N THR A 430 20.93 5.26 -18.00
CA THR A 430 19.63 4.79 -17.51
C THR A 430 19.23 5.60 -16.28
N GLY A 431 17.93 5.61 -15.99
CA GLY A 431 17.43 6.26 -14.78
C GLY A 431 15.97 5.94 -14.50
N VAL A 432 15.52 6.33 -13.31
CA VAL A 432 14.13 6.21 -12.87
C VAL A 432 13.68 7.57 -12.33
N LEU A 433 12.50 8.03 -12.75
CA LEU A 433 11.89 9.27 -12.29
C LEU A 433 10.53 8.98 -11.69
N MET A 434 10.31 9.44 -10.46
CA MET A 434 8.98 9.45 -9.84
C MET A 434 8.13 10.60 -10.42
N PRO A 435 6.80 10.56 -10.24
CA PRO A 435 5.92 11.64 -10.69
C PRO A 435 6.39 13.03 -10.24
N GLY A 436 6.44 13.98 -11.18
CA GLY A 436 6.89 15.36 -10.96
C GLY A 436 8.41 15.56 -10.84
N GLN A 437 9.21 14.50 -10.86
CA GLN A 437 10.66 14.62 -10.75
C GLN A 437 11.33 15.03 -12.06
N ARG A 438 12.50 15.67 -11.91
CA ARG A 438 13.35 16.09 -13.01
C ARG A 438 14.78 15.62 -12.78
N ILE A 439 15.48 15.28 -13.85
CA ILE A 439 16.91 14.94 -13.81
C ILE A 439 17.65 15.62 -14.96
N ASN A 440 18.87 16.08 -14.66
CA ASN A 440 19.77 16.59 -15.66
C ASN A 440 20.57 15.43 -16.25
N VAL A 441 20.48 15.25 -17.57
CA VAL A 441 21.18 14.23 -18.33
C VAL A 441 22.23 14.92 -19.20
N GLN A 442 23.45 14.44 -19.16
CA GLN A 442 24.57 14.96 -19.92
C GLN A 442 24.79 14.14 -21.18
N VAL A 443 24.90 14.80 -22.32
CA VAL A 443 25.30 14.18 -23.58
C VAL A 443 26.72 14.64 -23.90
N LYS A 444 27.65 13.69 -23.90
CA LYS A 444 29.07 13.88 -24.20
C LYS A 444 29.33 13.58 -25.66
N PHE A 445 29.99 14.50 -26.36
CA PHE A 445 30.48 14.34 -27.73
C PHE A 445 32.01 14.29 -27.74
N MET A 446 32.57 13.23 -28.34
CA MET A 446 34.01 13.00 -28.45
C MET A 446 34.36 12.60 -29.90
N PRO A 447 34.69 13.58 -30.78
CA PRO A 447 35.05 13.30 -32.16
C PRO A 447 36.43 12.64 -32.26
N THR A 448 36.56 11.69 -33.17
CA THR A 448 37.82 10.95 -33.42
C THR A 448 38.44 11.26 -34.78
N GLU A 449 37.67 11.85 -35.70
CA GLU A 449 38.06 12.13 -37.09
C GLU A 449 37.57 13.53 -37.49
N GLU A 450 38.25 14.17 -38.43
CA GLU A 450 37.82 15.45 -39.02
C GLU A 450 36.62 15.27 -39.95
N LYS A 451 35.41 15.29 -39.38
CA LYS A 451 34.15 15.19 -40.14
C LYS A 451 32.96 15.77 -39.40
N PHE A 452 31.87 15.97 -40.14
CA PHE A 452 30.56 16.24 -39.56
C PHE A 452 29.92 14.95 -39.02
N TYR A 453 29.47 15.00 -37.77
CA TYR A 453 28.77 13.93 -37.07
C TYR A 453 27.30 14.33 -36.86
N GLU A 454 26.40 13.44 -37.27
CA GLU A 454 24.97 13.53 -36.98
C GLU A 454 24.48 12.16 -36.51
N ASN A 455 23.88 12.11 -35.32
CA ASN A 455 23.35 10.88 -34.76
C ASN A 455 22.04 11.13 -34.02
N ARG A 456 21.13 10.16 -34.07
CA ARG A 456 19.86 10.19 -33.33
C ARG A 456 19.90 9.17 -32.21
N ILE A 457 19.98 9.62 -30.96
CA ILE A 457 20.01 8.76 -29.78
C ILE A 457 18.58 8.57 -29.25
N PRO A 458 18.02 7.34 -29.29
CA PRO A 458 16.70 7.08 -28.74
C PRO A 458 16.77 6.88 -27.22
N ILE A 459 16.07 7.71 -26.46
CA ILE A 459 15.77 7.44 -25.04
C ILE A 459 14.46 6.67 -24.99
N ARG A 460 14.56 5.40 -24.61
CA ARG A 460 13.43 4.48 -24.50
C ARG A 460 12.81 4.57 -23.12
N ILE A 461 11.50 4.67 -23.07
CA ILE A 461 10.73 4.67 -21.83
C ILE A 461 10.14 3.27 -21.65
N ALA A 462 10.41 2.64 -20.50
CA ALA A 462 9.92 1.30 -20.22
C ALA A 462 8.38 1.30 -20.17
N GLN A 463 7.77 0.23 -20.71
CA GLN A 463 6.31 0.05 -20.74
C GLN A 463 5.53 1.18 -21.45
N SER A 464 6.22 1.98 -22.26
CA SER A 464 5.63 3.00 -23.13
C SER A 464 5.80 2.61 -24.59
N SER A 465 4.89 3.10 -25.43
CA SER A 465 5.05 3.09 -26.89
C SER A 465 5.86 4.29 -27.39
N GLN A 466 6.04 5.31 -26.55
CA GLN A 466 6.76 6.55 -26.86
C GLN A 466 8.26 6.42 -26.59
N ARG A 467 9.05 7.21 -27.33
CA ARG A 467 10.50 7.37 -27.12
C ARG A 467 10.91 8.78 -27.49
N ILE A 468 11.83 9.34 -26.73
CA ILE A 468 12.44 10.64 -27.05
C ILE A 468 13.59 10.38 -28.03
N MET A 469 13.72 11.21 -29.06
CA MET A 469 14.76 11.09 -30.09
C MET A 469 15.68 12.30 -30.01
N LEU A 470 16.85 12.16 -29.40
CA LEU A 470 17.84 13.24 -29.33
C LEU A 470 18.64 13.32 -30.63
N LEU A 471 18.52 14.41 -31.36
CA LEU A 471 19.32 14.71 -32.54
C LEU A 471 20.61 15.42 -32.13
N CYS A 472 21.73 14.72 -32.19
CA CYS A 472 23.05 15.25 -31.86
C CYS A 472 23.82 15.59 -33.13
N ARG A 473 24.38 16.81 -33.19
CA ARG A 473 25.16 17.32 -34.32
C ARG A 473 26.46 17.97 -33.84
N GLY A 474 27.56 17.72 -34.52
CA GLY A 474 28.86 18.33 -34.21
C GLY A 474 29.88 18.11 -35.30
N HIS A 475 30.94 18.92 -35.34
CA HIS A 475 32.04 18.79 -36.30
C HIS A 475 33.33 18.47 -35.56
N GLY A 476 34.03 17.41 -35.97
CA GLY A 476 35.36 17.08 -35.47
C GLY A 476 36.43 17.89 -36.20
N LEU A 477 37.38 18.47 -35.47
CA LEU A 477 38.56 19.14 -36.04
C LEU A 477 39.84 18.41 -35.62
N GLU A 478 40.52 17.77 -36.57
CA GLU A 478 41.75 17.04 -36.28
C GLU A 478 42.97 17.99 -36.31
N PRO A 479 43.85 17.97 -35.28
CA PRO A 479 45.07 18.76 -35.30
C PRO A 479 46.05 18.19 -36.33
N ARG A 480 46.44 19.02 -37.30
CA ARG A 480 47.36 18.62 -38.38
C ARG A 480 48.48 19.64 -38.51
N LEU A 481 49.70 19.16 -38.71
CA LEU A 481 50.88 19.98 -39.00
C LEU A 481 51.40 19.66 -40.40
N GLU A 482 51.81 20.70 -41.11
CA GLU A 482 52.41 20.59 -42.44
C GLU A 482 53.91 20.86 -42.35
N PHE A 483 54.70 19.82 -42.65
CA PHE A 483 56.16 19.94 -42.72
C PHE A 483 56.56 20.27 -44.15
N GLN A 484 57.32 21.35 -44.34
CA GLN A 484 57.82 21.73 -45.67
C GLN A 484 58.71 20.64 -46.29
N ARG A 485 59.45 19.91 -45.45
CA ARG A 485 60.29 18.76 -45.82
C ARG A 485 60.14 17.68 -44.77
N THR A 486 59.89 16.44 -45.22
CA THR A 486 59.81 15.26 -44.35
C THR A 486 61.11 14.47 -44.32
N VAL A 487 62.04 14.76 -45.23
CA VAL A 487 63.37 14.14 -45.30
C VAL A 487 64.41 15.25 -45.36
N VAL A 488 65.36 15.21 -44.44
CA VAL A 488 66.55 16.06 -44.44
C VAL A 488 67.74 15.22 -44.88
N GLN A 489 68.36 15.60 -45.99
CA GLN A 489 69.54 14.93 -46.52
C GLN A 489 70.75 15.84 -46.35
N PHE A 490 71.64 15.43 -45.44
CA PHE A 490 72.92 16.10 -45.25
C PHE A 490 73.89 15.68 -46.36
N GLY A 491 74.72 16.63 -46.80
CA GLY A 491 75.82 16.36 -47.74
C GLY A 491 76.96 15.57 -47.07
N PRO A 492 78.09 15.36 -47.77
CA PRO A 492 79.29 14.81 -47.16
C PRO A 492 79.78 15.70 -46.00
N ILE A 493 79.69 15.21 -44.77
CA ILE A 493 80.15 15.91 -43.55
C ILE A 493 81.52 15.34 -43.12
N LEU A 494 82.46 16.23 -42.79
CA LEU A 494 83.77 15.87 -42.26
C LEU A 494 83.68 15.43 -40.78
N PRO A 495 84.18 14.24 -40.40
CA PRO A 495 84.26 13.83 -38.99
C PRO A 495 85.08 14.84 -38.17
N HIS A 496 84.57 15.23 -36.99
CA HIS A 496 85.20 16.19 -36.06
C HIS A 496 85.36 17.62 -36.58
N SER A 497 84.65 18.01 -37.65
CA SER A 497 84.56 19.42 -38.05
C SER A 497 83.93 20.26 -36.92
N PRO A 498 84.51 21.40 -36.53
CA PRO A 498 83.89 22.32 -35.58
C PRO A 498 82.70 23.09 -36.17
N VAL A 499 82.52 23.03 -37.50
CA VAL A 499 81.35 23.57 -38.21
C VAL A 499 80.50 22.39 -38.64
N GLY A 500 79.35 22.21 -37.98
CA GLY A 500 78.32 21.26 -38.39
C GLY A 500 77.58 21.72 -39.65
N ASP A 501 76.81 20.82 -40.26
CA ASP A 501 75.83 21.17 -41.29
C ASP A 501 74.47 21.31 -40.59
N ASP A 502 73.91 22.53 -40.58
CA ASP A 502 72.62 22.84 -39.98
C ASP A 502 71.58 22.96 -41.09
N GLN A 503 70.49 22.20 -40.98
CA GLN A 503 69.38 22.24 -41.93
C GLN A 503 68.12 22.77 -41.24
N GLU A 504 67.53 23.82 -41.81
CA GLU A 504 66.30 24.41 -41.29
C GLU A 504 65.06 23.69 -41.86
N ILE A 505 64.11 23.37 -40.98
CA ILE A 505 62.82 22.79 -41.34
C ILE A 505 61.72 23.74 -40.87
N THR A 506 60.90 24.23 -41.79
CA THR A 506 59.73 25.03 -41.45
C THR A 506 58.51 24.12 -41.25
N VAL A 507 57.82 24.31 -40.11
CA VAL A 507 56.57 23.63 -39.77
C VAL A 507 55.43 24.65 -39.80
N HIS A 508 54.33 24.32 -40.48
CA HIS A 508 53.16 25.17 -40.64
C HIS A 508 51.94 24.55 -39.95
N ASN A 509 51.15 25.36 -39.24
CA ASN A 509 49.87 24.96 -38.67
C ASN A 509 48.73 25.48 -39.57
N PRO A 510 48.12 24.61 -40.42
CA PRO A 510 46.99 24.99 -41.26
C PRO A 510 45.65 25.08 -40.51
N CYS A 511 45.59 24.63 -39.25
CA CYS A 511 44.34 24.60 -38.48
C CYS A 511 43.95 26.00 -37.96
N SER A 512 42.65 26.19 -37.70
CA SER A 512 42.08 27.43 -37.15
C SER A 512 42.34 27.63 -35.64
N PHE A 513 43.12 26.74 -35.02
CA PHE A 513 43.40 26.73 -33.59
C PHE A 513 44.89 26.43 -33.34
N PRO A 514 45.44 26.89 -32.21
CA PRO A 514 46.86 26.68 -31.90
C PRO A 514 47.12 25.19 -31.57
N ILE A 515 48.21 24.66 -32.11
CA ILE A 515 48.66 23.27 -31.91
C ILE A 515 49.96 23.27 -31.13
N GLU A 516 50.04 22.43 -30.10
CA GLU A 516 51.27 22.10 -29.40
C GLU A 516 51.88 20.83 -30.01
N PHE A 517 53.17 20.86 -30.32
CA PHE A 517 53.92 19.67 -30.73
C PHE A 517 55.26 19.62 -30.02
N TYR A 518 55.69 18.42 -29.69
CA TYR A 518 56.94 18.15 -28.97
C TYR A 518 57.62 16.92 -29.58
N SER A 519 58.93 16.80 -29.38
CA SER A 519 59.71 15.64 -29.83
C SER A 519 59.90 14.67 -28.67
N LEU A 520 59.49 13.42 -28.85
CA LEU A 520 59.71 12.35 -27.87
C LEU A 520 61.20 12.06 -27.62
N GLU A 521 62.09 12.43 -28.54
CA GLU A 521 63.54 12.21 -28.40
C GLU A 521 64.24 13.32 -27.60
N PHE A 522 63.74 14.55 -27.69
CA PHE A 522 64.40 15.74 -27.09
C PHE A 522 63.65 16.29 -25.87
N ASP A 523 62.35 16.02 -25.75
CA ASP A 523 61.53 16.45 -24.63
C ASP A 523 61.31 15.27 -23.67
N GLN A 524 61.78 15.39 -22.43
CA GLN A 524 61.59 14.38 -21.39
C GLN A 524 60.36 14.65 -20.51
N ASN A 525 59.73 15.82 -20.62
CA ASN A 525 58.61 16.21 -19.75
C ASN A 525 57.44 15.24 -19.88
N TYR A 526 57.19 14.68 -21.07
CA TYR A 526 56.09 13.74 -21.28
C TYR A 526 56.22 12.47 -20.42
N LEU A 527 57.45 12.03 -20.09
CA LEU A 527 57.69 10.85 -19.24
C LEU A 527 57.24 11.11 -17.80
N GLU A 528 57.40 12.34 -17.33
CA GLU A 528 56.93 12.76 -16.01
C GLU A 528 55.40 12.86 -16.01
N GLU A 529 54.82 13.49 -17.04
CA GLU A 529 53.37 13.61 -17.18
C GLU A 529 52.69 12.22 -17.27
N GLU A 530 53.28 11.29 -18.02
CA GLU A 530 52.76 9.93 -18.15
C GLU A 530 52.81 9.16 -16.82
N LYS A 531 53.86 9.33 -16.02
CA LYS A 531 53.96 8.72 -14.67
C LYS A 531 52.84 9.20 -13.76
N VAL A 532 52.53 10.49 -13.80
CA VAL A 532 51.43 11.09 -13.03
C VAL A 532 50.10 10.50 -13.48
N LEU A 533 49.83 10.51 -14.79
CA LEU A 533 48.55 10.05 -15.35
C LEU A 533 48.30 8.54 -15.14
N ARG A 534 49.34 7.70 -15.16
CA ARG A 534 49.21 6.25 -14.89
C ARG A 534 48.73 5.93 -13.47
N LEU A 535 48.99 6.82 -12.51
CA LEU A 535 48.59 6.64 -11.12
C LEU A 535 47.14 7.10 -10.86
N MET A 536 46.54 7.83 -11.80
CA MET A 536 45.20 8.39 -11.64
C MET A 536 44.12 7.31 -11.69
N LYS A 537 43.11 7.47 -10.82
CA LYS A 537 41.87 6.69 -10.84
C LYS A 537 40.81 7.46 -11.66
N GLY A 538 39.88 6.75 -12.29
CA GLY A 538 38.77 7.39 -13.03
C GLY A 538 38.84 7.25 -14.55
N TYR A 539 39.69 6.38 -15.08
CA TYR A 539 39.63 5.95 -16.47
C TYR A 539 38.32 5.21 -16.77
N ASP A 540 37.72 5.51 -17.93
CA ASP A 540 36.55 4.79 -18.43
C ASP A 540 36.90 3.41 -19.02
N GLU A 541 35.88 2.68 -19.51
CA GLU A 541 36.05 1.34 -20.12
C GLU A 541 36.97 1.34 -21.36
N TYR A 542 37.26 2.51 -21.92
CA TYR A 542 38.12 2.71 -23.08
C TYR A 542 39.50 3.26 -22.71
N ASN A 543 39.86 3.27 -21.42
CA ASN A 543 41.08 3.89 -20.89
C ASN A 543 41.19 5.39 -21.21
N THR A 544 40.06 6.10 -21.22
CA THR A 544 40.02 7.55 -21.40
C THR A 544 39.79 8.23 -20.05
N LEU A 545 40.56 9.29 -19.76
CA LEU A 545 40.38 10.15 -18.60
C LEU A 545 39.99 11.55 -19.09
N LEU A 546 38.86 12.06 -18.62
CA LEU A 546 38.42 13.42 -18.95
C LEU A 546 39.05 14.41 -17.97
N LEU A 547 39.83 15.34 -18.52
CA LEU A 547 40.45 16.44 -17.78
C LEU A 547 39.93 17.77 -18.33
N PRO A 548 39.97 18.85 -17.52
CA PRO A 548 39.69 20.19 -18.01
C PRO A 548 40.57 20.53 -19.23
N PRO A 549 40.04 21.28 -20.22
CA PRO A 549 40.81 21.68 -21.39
C PRO A 549 42.07 22.46 -20.99
N ARG A 550 43.23 22.08 -21.53
CA ARG A 550 44.50 22.79 -21.34
C ARG A 550 44.71 23.83 -22.43
N SER A 551 45.28 24.98 -22.06
CA SER A 551 45.87 25.91 -23.03
C SER A 551 47.18 25.35 -23.59
N VAL A 552 47.52 25.73 -24.83
CA VAL A 552 48.80 25.38 -25.46
C VAL A 552 49.97 25.85 -24.58
N GLY A 553 50.92 24.95 -24.33
CA GLY A 553 52.07 25.19 -23.45
C GLY A 553 51.76 25.11 -21.94
N GLY A 554 50.53 24.76 -21.57
CA GLY A 554 50.13 24.57 -20.18
C GLY A 554 50.63 23.23 -19.62
N LYS A 555 51.07 23.23 -18.35
CA LYS A 555 51.44 22.01 -17.62
C LYS A 555 50.20 21.20 -17.21
N LEU A 556 50.40 20.00 -16.69
CA LEU A 556 49.34 19.25 -16.00
C LEU A 556 48.67 20.10 -14.89
N PRO A 557 47.34 19.98 -14.70
CA PRO A 557 46.62 20.62 -13.60
C PRO A 557 47.28 20.33 -12.25
N GLN A 558 47.35 21.33 -11.37
CA GLN A 558 48.01 21.20 -10.06
C GLN A 558 47.36 20.11 -9.21
N GLU A 559 46.04 19.94 -9.33
CA GLU A 559 45.30 18.92 -8.58
C GLU A 559 45.79 17.50 -8.88
N LEU A 560 46.29 17.24 -10.10
CA LEU A 560 46.86 15.94 -10.46
C LEU A 560 48.27 15.76 -9.87
N LEU A 561 49.06 16.84 -9.86
CA LEU A 561 50.41 16.83 -9.29
C LEU A 561 50.33 16.63 -7.77
N ASP A 562 49.44 17.36 -7.09
CA ASP A 562 49.20 17.24 -5.65
C ASP A 562 48.75 15.82 -5.27
N TYR A 563 47.83 15.24 -6.05
CA TYR A 563 47.39 13.85 -5.85
C TYR A 563 48.54 12.85 -6.01
N TYR A 564 49.37 13.03 -7.04
CA TYR A 564 50.52 12.17 -7.29
C TYR A 564 51.55 12.24 -6.15
N GLU A 565 51.85 13.43 -5.64
CA GLU A 565 52.72 13.62 -4.48
C GLU A 565 52.14 12.97 -3.21
N GLU A 566 50.83 13.06 -3.00
CA GLU A 566 50.17 12.41 -1.86
C GLU A 566 50.26 10.88 -1.95
N GLN A 567 50.06 10.30 -3.13
CA GLN A 567 50.20 8.86 -3.33
C GLN A 567 51.64 8.39 -3.16
N LEU A 568 52.63 9.17 -3.61
CA LEU A 568 54.04 8.87 -3.38
C LEU A 568 54.38 8.87 -1.89
N LYS A 569 53.92 9.87 -1.14
CA LYS A 569 54.12 9.93 0.33
C LYS A 569 53.50 8.72 1.02
N LYS A 570 52.28 8.31 0.63
CA LYS A 570 51.63 7.11 1.17
C LYS A 570 52.41 5.84 0.86
N ALA A 571 52.88 5.67 -0.37
CA ALA A 571 53.70 4.52 -0.75
C ALA A 571 55.02 4.47 0.05
N GLU A 572 55.67 5.61 0.27
CA GLU A 572 56.90 5.69 1.08
C GLU A 572 56.64 5.37 2.56
N GLU A 573 55.53 5.85 3.13
CA GLU A 573 55.11 5.52 4.50
C GLU A 573 54.78 4.03 4.66
N GLU A 574 54.10 3.43 3.68
CA GLU A 574 53.82 1.98 3.65
C GLU A 574 55.11 1.16 3.55
N GLU A 575 56.06 1.55 2.69
CA GLU A 575 57.34 0.87 2.55
C GLU A 575 58.16 0.95 3.85
N LYS A 576 58.18 2.12 4.50
CA LYS A 576 58.83 2.29 5.81
C LYS A 576 58.15 1.43 6.88
N ALA A 577 56.83 1.33 6.89
CA ALA A 577 56.10 0.49 7.83
C ALA A 577 56.41 -1.01 7.61
N ILE A 578 56.44 -1.46 6.34
CA ILE A 578 56.81 -2.84 5.98
C ILE A 578 58.25 -3.14 6.38
N ALA A 579 59.19 -2.23 6.10
CA ALA A 579 60.60 -2.38 6.48
C ALA A 579 60.78 -2.42 8.00
N MET A 580 60.04 -1.58 8.75
CA MET A 580 60.06 -1.57 10.21
C MET A 580 59.50 -2.86 10.81
N GLU A 581 58.42 -3.41 10.25
CA GLU A 581 57.85 -4.69 10.70
C GLU A 581 58.77 -5.86 10.36
N LEU A 582 59.41 -5.88 9.18
CA LEU A 582 60.43 -6.87 8.83
C LEU A 582 61.62 -6.83 9.79
N ALA A 583 62.13 -5.64 10.11
CA ALA A 583 63.20 -5.47 11.09
C ALA A 583 62.76 -5.92 12.50
N ARG A 584 61.49 -5.68 12.88
CA ARG A 584 60.92 -6.17 14.15
C ARG A 584 60.84 -7.69 14.19
N GLN A 585 60.48 -8.33 13.08
CA GLN A 585 60.43 -9.79 12.99
C GLN A 585 61.83 -10.42 12.99
N GLU A 586 62.81 -9.77 12.35
CA GLU A 586 64.19 -10.25 12.33
C GLU A 586 64.88 -10.13 13.70
N THR A 587 64.65 -9.02 14.42
CA THR A 587 65.12 -8.85 15.80
C THR A 587 64.51 -9.89 16.75
N LEU A 588 63.21 -10.15 16.65
CA LEU A 588 62.54 -11.23 17.40
C LEU A 588 63.10 -12.63 17.07
N ARG A 589 63.44 -12.87 15.80
CA ARG A 589 64.06 -14.13 15.37
C ARG A 589 65.45 -14.31 15.96
N LEU A 590 66.29 -13.27 15.93
CA LEU A 590 67.63 -13.29 16.51
C LEU A 590 67.59 -13.47 18.05
N GLU A 591 66.61 -12.89 18.74
CA GLU A 591 66.41 -13.14 20.18
C GLU A 591 66.01 -14.59 20.47
N LYS A 592 65.17 -15.18 19.61
CA LYS A 592 64.79 -16.59 19.74
C LYS A 592 65.98 -17.52 19.50
N GLU A 593 66.78 -17.28 18.46
CA GLU A 593 68.00 -18.04 18.17
C GLU A 593 69.04 -17.91 19.30
N LYS A 594 69.19 -16.72 19.91
CA LYS A 594 70.04 -16.53 21.09
C LYS A 594 69.53 -17.28 22.32
N ARG A 595 68.21 -17.33 22.55
CA ARG A 595 67.61 -18.13 23.63
C ARG A 595 67.82 -19.63 23.42
N GLU A 596 67.69 -20.11 22.19
CA GLU A 596 67.93 -21.53 21.85
C GLU A 596 69.41 -21.91 22.02
N ALA A 597 70.35 -21.05 21.61
CA ALA A 597 71.78 -21.24 21.82
C ALA A 597 72.19 -21.21 23.31
N ALA A 598 71.58 -20.30 24.09
CA ALA A 598 71.80 -20.25 25.55
C ALA A 598 71.24 -21.50 26.25
N GLY A 599 70.14 -22.08 25.75
CA GLY A 599 69.58 -23.34 26.24
C GLY A 599 70.47 -24.56 25.98
N GLN A 600 71.16 -24.61 24.83
CA GLN A 600 72.07 -25.72 24.49
C GLN A 600 73.39 -25.69 25.28
N THR A 601 73.83 -24.51 25.74
CA THR A 601 75.08 -24.37 26.52
C THR A 601 74.92 -24.78 27.99
N MET A 602 73.69 -24.98 28.49
CA MET A 602 73.40 -25.38 29.88
C MET A 602 73.27 -26.90 30.08
N CYS A 603 73.45 -27.71 29.03
CA CYS A 603 73.36 -29.18 29.08
C CYS A 603 74.66 -29.90 28.67
N GLN A 604 75.82 -29.23 28.72
CA GLN A 604 77.14 -29.88 28.66
C GLN A 604 77.87 -29.80 29.99
#